data_AF-A0A7X3UGN5-F1
#
_entry.id   AF-A0A7X3UGN5-F1
#
_cell.length_a   1.000
_cell.length_b   1.000
_cell.length_c   1.000
_cell.angle_alpha   90.00
_cell.angle_beta   90.00
_cell.angle_gamma   90.00
#
_symmetry.space_group_name_H-M   'P 1'
#
loop_
_entity.id
_entity.type
_entity.pdbx_description
1 polymer ?
#
loop_
_entity_poly.entity_id
_entity_poly.type
_entity_poly.pdbx_seq_one_letter_code
_entity_poly.pdbx_strand_id
1 'polypeptide(L)'
;KFTPHLQIVPLNTRLTMLNSDRVNHNVHIFSNINTPVNKQQTKNRRRMPLAGVKKAEGPVSVKCDIHGWMSAWIAYVPHPYFAVTNEKGEFTLEDVPAGEYKLGYWHEACGTNNEAPVTVTVEAGGTVTQDFTLKLK
;
A
#
# COMPACT_ATOMS: atom_id res chain seq x y z
N LYS A 1 -8.81 10.89 -10.13
CA LYS A 1 -8.44 10.23 -8.85
C LYS A 1 -7.63 8.98 -9.16
N PHE A 2 -6.84 8.48 -8.22
CA PHE A 2 -6.28 7.14 -8.34
C PHE A 2 -7.27 6.12 -7.78
N THR A 3 -7.26 4.90 -8.32
CA THR A 3 -8.10 3.80 -7.83
C THR A 3 -7.32 2.49 -8.03
N PRO A 4 -7.12 1.68 -6.97
CA PRO A 4 -7.53 1.91 -5.58
C PRO A 4 -6.79 3.10 -4.90
N HIS A 5 -7.29 3.55 -3.74
CA HIS A 5 -6.65 4.63 -2.95
C HIS A 5 -5.39 4.16 -2.22
N LEU A 6 -5.34 2.88 -1.84
CA LEU A 6 -4.16 2.20 -1.32
C LEU A 6 -3.90 0.95 -2.17
N GLN A 7 -2.66 0.75 -2.60
CA GLN A 7 -2.23 -0.45 -3.31
C GLN A 7 -1.04 -1.08 -2.60
N ILE A 8 -1.16 -2.37 -2.27
CA ILE A 8 -0.03 -3.15 -1.76
C ILE A 8 0.65 -3.85 -2.94
N VAL A 9 1.98 -3.77 -3.00
CA VAL A 9 2.79 -4.30 -4.11
C VAL A 9 3.92 -5.16 -3.53
N PRO A 10 3.92 -6.48 -3.75
CA PRO A 10 5.05 -7.31 -3.35
C PRO A 10 6.33 -6.88 -4.06
N LEU A 11 7.47 -7.02 -3.38
CA LEU A 11 8.77 -6.71 -3.98
C LEU A 11 8.98 -7.44 -5.31
N ASN A 12 9.73 -6.80 -6.21
CA ASN A 12 10.02 -7.26 -7.57
C ASN A 12 8.77 -7.41 -8.49
N THR A 13 7.58 -7.04 -8.03
CA THR A 13 6.36 -7.05 -8.85
C THR A 13 6.29 -5.79 -9.71
N ARG A 14 5.97 -5.96 -11.00
CA ARG A 14 5.73 -4.83 -11.90
C ARG A 14 4.37 -4.19 -11.58
N LEU A 15 4.36 -2.88 -11.41
CA LEU A 15 3.13 -2.09 -11.31
C LEU A 15 2.83 -1.45 -12.67
N THR A 16 1.59 -1.51 -13.14
CA THR A 16 1.17 -0.81 -14.36
C THR A 16 0.16 0.27 -14.02
N MET A 17 0.53 1.52 -14.28
CA MET A 17 -0.37 2.66 -14.13
C MET A 17 -1.26 2.78 -15.37
N LEU A 18 -2.56 2.90 -15.15
CA LEU A 18 -3.55 3.07 -16.21
C LEU A 18 -4.13 4.48 -16.18
N ASN A 19 -4.17 5.13 -17.35
CA ASN A 19 -4.99 6.31 -17.57
C ASN A 19 -6.23 5.89 -18.36
N SER A 20 -7.36 5.83 -17.68
CA SER A 20 -8.64 5.40 -18.24
C SER A 20 -9.44 6.54 -18.88
N ASP A 21 -9.10 7.80 -18.58
CA ASP A 21 -9.83 8.95 -19.08
C ASP A 21 -9.21 9.55 -20.36
N ARG A 22 -9.69 10.73 -20.75
CA ARG A 22 -9.27 11.45 -21.96
C ARG A 22 -8.40 12.67 -21.65
N VAL A 23 -8.04 12.90 -20.39
CA VAL A 23 -7.22 14.03 -19.96
C VAL A 23 -5.81 13.57 -19.60
N ASN A 24 -4.88 14.51 -19.50
CA ASN A 24 -3.49 14.21 -19.20
C ASN A 24 -3.28 14.15 -17.69
N HIS A 25 -2.61 13.11 -17.22
CA HIS A 25 -2.20 12.97 -15.82
C HIS A 25 -0.68 12.94 -15.70
N ASN A 26 -0.18 12.95 -14.48
CA ASN A 26 1.14 12.44 -14.16
C ASN A 26 1.02 11.52 -12.94
N VAL A 27 1.99 10.61 -12.83
CA VAL A 27 2.15 9.73 -11.69
C VAL A 27 3.43 10.14 -10.98
N HIS A 28 3.25 10.73 -9.79
CA HIS A 28 4.35 11.07 -8.89
C HIS A 28 4.32 10.12 -7.69
N ILE A 29 5.17 9.09 -7.70
CA ILE A 29 5.37 8.19 -6.56
C ILE A 29 6.58 8.70 -5.79
N PHE A 30 6.34 9.17 -4.58
CA PHE A 30 7.38 9.59 -3.66
C PHE A 30 8.08 8.38 -3.07
N SER A 31 9.33 8.55 -2.68
CA SER A 31 10.14 7.49 -2.10
C SER A 31 11.39 8.09 -1.48
N ASN A 32 11.76 7.61 -0.30
CA ASN A 32 13.02 7.92 0.38
C ASN A 32 14.05 6.80 0.18
N ILE A 33 13.62 5.58 -0.16
CA ILE A 33 14.48 4.39 -0.18
C ILE A 33 14.65 3.81 -1.59
N ASN A 34 13.58 3.78 -2.37
CA ASN A 34 13.56 3.36 -3.77
C ASN A 34 13.72 4.58 -4.72
N THR A 35 13.91 4.33 -6.02
CA THR A 35 13.93 5.41 -7.02
C THR A 35 12.53 6.04 -7.13
N PRO A 36 12.36 7.35 -6.86
CA PRO A 36 11.07 8.00 -7.01
C PRO A 36 10.66 8.05 -8.49
N VAL A 37 9.34 8.09 -8.73
CA VAL A 37 8.77 8.19 -10.08
C VAL A 37 8.09 9.54 -10.19
N ASN A 38 8.42 10.33 -11.21
CA ASN A 38 7.56 11.42 -11.67
C ASN A 38 7.47 11.35 -13.19
N LYS A 39 6.35 10.85 -13.71
CA LYS A 39 6.16 10.61 -15.14
C LYS A 39 4.81 11.10 -15.63
N GLN A 40 4.82 11.86 -16.71
CA GLN A 40 3.59 12.23 -17.40
C GLN A 40 2.93 11.03 -18.07
N GLN A 41 1.61 10.97 -17.95
CA GLN A 41 0.74 9.99 -18.56
C GLN A 41 -0.31 10.70 -19.40
N THR A 42 0.01 10.91 -20.68
CA THR A 42 -0.88 11.58 -21.63
C THR A 42 -2.10 10.71 -21.96
N LYS A 43 -3.15 11.32 -22.51
CA LYS A 43 -4.36 10.63 -22.98
C LYS A 43 -4.11 9.49 -23.99
N ASN A 44 -2.97 9.54 -24.69
CA ASN A 44 -2.55 8.54 -25.67
C ASN A 44 -1.66 7.45 -25.04
N ARG A 45 -1.02 7.72 -23.89
CA ARG A 45 -0.20 6.78 -23.14
C ARG A 45 -1.02 6.14 -22.01
N ARG A 46 -2.04 5.38 -22.39
CA ARG A 46 -3.00 4.80 -21.43
C ARG A 46 -2.40 3.74 -20.50
N ARG A 47 -1.31 3.07 -20.90
CA ARG A 47 -0.60 2.09 -20.07
C ARG A 47 0.82 2.55 -19.82
N MET A 48 1.24 2.56 -18.56
CA MET A 48 2.59 2.91 -18.15
C MET A 48 3.13 1.86 -17.16
N PRO A 49 3.89 0.87 -17.65
CA PRO A 49 4.53 -0.09 -16.77
C PRO A 49 5.68 0.59 -16.00
N LEU A 50 5.77 0.27 -14.72
CA LEU A 50 6.84 0.63 -13.81
C LEU A 50 7.58 -0.65 -13.42
N ALA A 51 8.91 -0.55 -13.30
CA ALA A 51 9.72 -1.66 -12.83
C ALA A 51 9.39 -1.98 -11.37
N GLY A 52 9.52 -3.25 -10.99
CA GLY A 52 9.40 -3.63 -9.59
C GLY A 52 10.55 -3.06 -8.76
N VAL A 53 10.27 -2.81 -7.49
CA VAL A 53 11.25 -2.29 -6.53
C VAL A 53 11.86 -3.42 -5.70
N LYS A 54 13.05 -3.19 -5.16
CA LYS A 54 13.81 -4.22 -4.41
C LYS A 54 13.76 -4.05 -2.90
N LYS A 55 13.35 -2.88 -2.40
CA LYS A 55 13.35 -2.57 -0.97
C LYS A 55 11.93 -2.31 -0.49
N ALA A 56 11.58 -2.91 0.63
CA ALA A 56 10.32 -2.65 1.30
C ALA A 56 10.27 -1.18 1.74
N GLU A 57 9.14 -0.54 1.52
CA GLU A 57 8.91 0.85 1.85
C GLU A 57 7.41 1.14 1.81
N GLY A 58 6.93 1.85 2.82
CA GLY A 58 5.64 2.50 2.75
C GLY A 58 4.87 2.50 4.06
N PRO A 59 3.65 3.05 4.01
CA PRO A 59 3.00 3.57 2.80
C PRO A 59 3.68 4.83 2.24
N VAL A 60 3.93 4.86 0.93
CA VAL A 60 4.47 6.02 0.21
C VAL A 60 3.36 6.74 -0.54
N SER A 61 3.41 8.07 -0.53
CA SER A 61 2.39 8.87 -1.21
C SER A 61 2.53 8.80 -2.73
N VAL A 62 1.38 8.80 -3.40
CA VAL A 62 1.25 8.94 -4.85
C VAL A 62 0.40 10.17 -5.13
N LYS A 63 0.87 11.06 -6.01
CA LYS A 63 0.14 12.28 -6.38
C LYS A 63 0.07 12.47 -7.88
N CYS A 64 -0.91 13.26 -8.31
CA CYS A 64 -0.90 13.93 -9.61
C CYS A 64 -0.60 15.41 -9.36
N ASP A 65 0.55 15.87 -9.86
CA ASP A 65 0.98 17.27 -9.79
C ASP A 65 0.12 18.20 -10.67
N ILE A 66 -0.60 17.64 -11.66
CA ILE A 66 -1.55 18.39 -12.51
C ILE A 66 -2.90 18.60 -11.81
N HIS A 67 -3.35 17.62 -11.03
CA HIS A 67 -4.67 17.60 -10.42
C HIS A 67 -4.53 17.41 -8.90
N GLY A 68 -4.40 18.53 -8.16
CA GLY A 68 -3.97 18.53 -6.76
C GLY A 68 -4.84 17.73 -5.78
N TRP A 69 -6.07 17.39 -6.16
CA TRP A 69 -6.97 16.53 -5.37
C TRP A 69 -6.70 15.03 -5.54
N MET A 70 -5.85 14.63 -6.49
CA MET A 70 -5.56 13.23 -6.75
C MET A 70 -4.38 12.77 -5.90
N SER A 71 -4.70 12.01 -4.85
CA SER A 71 -3.74 11.27 -4.04
C SER A 71 -4.10 9.79 -3.97
N ALA A 72 -3.10 8.99 -3.62
CA ALA A 72 -3.22 7.59 -3.23
C ALA A 72 -1.93 7.18 -2.48
N TRP A 73 -1.85 5.92 -2.09
CA TRP A 73 -0.75 5.33 -1.35
C TRP A 73 -0.32 4.00 -1.95
N ILE A 74 0.98 3.73 -1.92
CA ILE A 74 1.53 2.40 -2.24
C ILE A 74 2.32 1.88 -1.04
N ALA A 75 2.16 0.60 -0.72
CA ALA A 75 3.03 -0.08 0.24
C ALA A 75 3.79 -1.21 -0.47
N TYR A 76 5.11 -1.13 -0.48
CA TYR A 76 5.98 -2.17 -1.01
C TYR A 76 6.36 -3.15 0.10
N VAL A 77 5.94 -4.40 -0.04
CA VAL A 77 6.01 -5.41 1.06
C VAL A 77 6.90 -6.60 0.69
N PRO A 78 7.73 -7.12 1.63
CA PRO A 78 8.68 -8.19 1.37
C PRO A 78 8.11 -9.60 1.55
N HIS A 79 6.86 -9.72 2.00
CA HIS A 79 6.19 -10.99 2.32
C HIS A 79 4.74 -10.97 1.82
N PRO A 80 4.09 -12.14 1.68
CA PRO A 80 2.72 -12.24 1.16
C PRO A 80 1.64 -11.91 2.21
N TYR A 81 1.98 -11.84 3.50
CA TYR A 81 1.01 -11.62 4.57
C TYR A 81 0.68 -10.13 4.73
N PHE A 82 -0.34 -9.68 4.01
CA PHE A 82 -0.85 -8.32 4.08
C PHE A 82 -2.34 -8.29 3.70
N ALA A 83 -3.07 -7.31 4.20
CA ALA A 83 -4.46 -7.10 3.86
C ALA A 83 -4.78 -5.60 3.82
N VAL A 84 -5.77 -5.25 2.99
CA VAL A 84 -6.47 -3.97 3.08
C VAL A 84 -7.82 -4.28 3.71
N THR A 85 -8.17 -3.57 4.77
CA THR A 85 -9.44 -3.77 5.45
C THR A 85 -10.61 -3.48 4.53
N ASN A 86 -11.73 -4.17 4.74
CA ASN A 86 -12.99 -3.82 4.08
C ASN A 86 -13.60 -2.54 4.69
N GLU A 87 -14.79 -2.15 4.22
CA GLU A 87 -15.51 -0.95 4.69
C GLU A 87 -15.92 -1.01 6.16
N LYS A 88 -15.95 -2.21 6.76
CA LYS A 88 -16.23 -2.43 8.19
C LYS A 88 -14.96 -2.43 9.06
N GLY A 89 -13.77 -2.30 8.45
CA GLY A 89 -12.49 -2.40 9.15
C GLY A 89 -11.99 -3.83 9.35
N GLU A 90 -12.65 -4.83 8.74
CA GLU A 90 -12.29 -6.23 8.92
C GLU A 90 -11.19 -6.63 7.92
N PHE A 91 -10.29 -7.52 8.33
CA PHE A 91 -9.24 -8.09 7.50
C PHE A 91 -9.05 -9.58 7.83
N THR A 92 -8.42 -10.31 6.91
CA THR A 92 -8.04 -11.71 7.13
C THR A 92 -6.69 -11.95 6.47
N LEU A 93 -5.81 -12.65 7.19
CA LEU A 93 -4.55 -13.16 6.66
C LEU A 93 -4.64 -14.68 6.75
N GLU A 94 -4.74 -15.32 5.58
CA GLU A 94 -4.82 -16.77 5.47
C GLU A 94 -3.42 -17.39 5.40
N ASP A 95 -3.32 -18.67 5.74
CA ASP A 95 -2.10 -19.49 5.61
C ASP A 95 -0.85 -18.89 6.28
N VAL A 96 -1.04 -18.14 7.38
CA VAL A 96 0.08 -17.63 8.18
C VAL A 96 0.76 -18.80 8.89
N PRO A 97 2.08 -19.03 8.69
CA PRO A 97 2.78 -20.13 9.34
C PRO A 97 2.76 -19.98 10.87
N ALA A 98 2.95 -21.08 11.58
CA ALA A 98 3.08 -21.04 13.02
C ALA A 98 4.33 -20.24 13.43
N GLY A 99 4.19 -19.34 14.41
CA GLY A 99 5.27 -18.47 14.85
C GLY A 99 4.80 -17.24 15.60
N GLU A 100 5.78 -16.44 16.05
CA GLU A 100 5.55 -15.14 16.66
C GLU A 100 5.81 -14.02 15.64
N TYR A 101 4.87 -13.10 15.50
CA TYR A 101 4.90 -12.03 14.52
C TYR A 101 4.63 -10.67 15.14
N LYS A 102 5.20 -9.62 14.53
CA LYS A 102 4.82 -8.23 14.81
C LYS A 102 3.82 -7.77 13.76
N LEU A 103 2.58 -7.61 14.16
CA LEU A 103 1.51 -7.14 13.28
C LEU A 103 1.56 -5.61 13.20
N GLY A 104 1.69 -5.13 11.96
CA GLY A 104 1.67 -3.70 11.63
C GLY A 104 0.35 -3.29 10.99
N TYR A 105 -0.10 -2.09 11.31
CA TYR A 105 -1.28 -1.45 10.74
C TYR A 105 -1.00 0.02 10.45
N TRP A 106 -1.68 0.55 9.44
CA TRP A 106 -1.58 1.94 9.06
C TRP A 106 -2.92 2.45 8.54
N HIS A 107 -3.20 3.71 8.84
CA HIS A 107 -4.29 4.46 8.22
C HIS A 107 -3.83 5.88 7.93
N GLU A 108 -4.26 6.47 6.82
CA GLU A 108 -3.80 7.80 6.38
C GLU A 108 -3.96 8.87 7.46
N ALA A 109 -5.11 8.89 8.15
CA ALA A 109 -5.40 9.85 9.22
C ALA A 109 -4.80 9.49 10.59
N CYS A 110 -4.38 8.24 10.80
CA CYS A 110 -3.94 7.74 12.12
C CYS A 110 -2.41 7.46 12.15
N GLY A 111 -1.78 7.33 10.98
CA GLY A 111 -0.41 6.86 10.82
C GLY A 111 -0.22 5.38 11.13
N THR A 112 1.03 5.03 11.47
CA THR A 112 1.47 3.66 11.69
C THR A 112 1.39 3.29 13.17
N ASN A 113 0.79 2.13 13.47
CA ASN A 113 0.91 1.40 14.74
C ASN A 113 0.55 2.13 16.05
N ASN A 114 -0.09 3.31 16.04
CA ASN A 114 -0.29 4.11 17.27
C ASN A 114 0.93 4.06 18.22
N GLU A 115 2.15 4.19 17.66
CA GLU A 115 3.46 4.14 18.35
C GLU A 115 4.10 2.75 18.63
N ALA A 116 3.38 1.61 18.60
CA ALA A 116 4.01 0.28 18.80
C ALA A 116 3.32 -0.89 18.06
N PRO A 117 4.08 -1.79 17.41
CA PRO A 117 3.53 -3.00 16.81
C PRO A 117 3.00 -3.98 17.87
N VAL A 118 1.95 -4.73 17.54
CA VAL A 118 1.39 -5.77 18.42
C VAL A 118 2.04 -7.11 18.10
N THR A 119 2.48 -7.84 19.13
CA THR A 119 2.97 -9.21 18.99
C THR A 119 1.79 -10.18 18.94
N VAL A 120 1.79 -11.07 17.95
CA VAL A 120 0.76 -12.09 17.73
C VAL A 120 1.44 -13.45 17.56
N THR A 121 0.96 -14.46 18.29
CA THR A 121 1.47 -15.83 18.19
C THR A 121 0.45 -16.70 17.47
N VAL A 122 0.84 -17.26 16.33
CA VAL A 122 0.03 -18.19 15.54
C VAL A 122 0.46 -19.61 15.87
N GLU A 123 -0.46 -20.41 16.40
CA GLU A 123 -0.24 -21.85 16.62
C GLU A 123 -0.48 -22.65 15.33
N ALA A 124 0.10 -23.84 15.24
CA ALA A 124 -0.09 -24.71 14.07
C ALA A 124 -1.57 -25.08 13.87
N GLY A 125 -2.15 -24.67 12.75
CA GLY A 125 -3.57 -24.87 12.44
C GLY A 125 -4.53 -24.01 13.28
N GLY A 126 -4.01 -23.08 14.08
CA GLY A 126 -4.79 -22.18 14.91
C GLY A 126 -5.35 -20.98 14.15
N THR A 127 -6.32 -20.31 14.76
CA THR A 127 -6.81 -19.00 14.32
C THR A 127 -6.57 -18.00 15.44
N VAL A 128 -6.08 -16.81 15.10
CA VAL A 128 -5.87 -15.73 16.05
C VAL A 128 -6.69 -14.53 15.63
N THR A 129 -7.47 -13.99 16.57
CA THR A 129 -8.22 -12.75 16.38
C THR A 129 -7.48 -11.63 17.09
N GLN A 130 -7.16 -10.56 16.35
CA GLN A 130 -6.51 -9.38 16.89
C GLN A 130 -7.27 -8.13 16.45
N ASP A 131 -7.80 -7.38 17.42
CA ASP A 131 -8.49 -6.12 17.20
C ASP A 131 -7.55 -4.93 17.38
N PHE A 132 -7.85 -3.84 16.66
CA PHE A 132 -7.10 -2.59 16.72
C PHE A 132 -8.04 -1.41 16.85
N THR A 133 -7.69 -0.47 17.74
CA THR A 133 -8.33 0.85 17.78
C THR A 133 -7.34 1.90 17.30
N LEU A 134 -7.65 2.56 16.18
CA LEU A 134 -6.81 3.63 15.64
C LEU A 134 -7.25 4.97 16.21
N LYS A 135 -6.30 5.76 16.71
CA LYS A 135 -6.56 7.14 17.12
C LYS A 135 -6.15 8.08 16.00
N LEU A 136 -7.00 9.06 15.72
CA LEU A 136 -6.64 10.14 14.79
C LEU A 136 -5.42 10.88 15.34
N LYS A 137 -4.54 11.28 14.43
CA LYS A 137 -3.41 12.15 14.73
C LYS A 137 -3.84 13.58 15.01
#